data_AF-A0A1G2DU35-F1
#
_entry.id   AF-A0A1G2DU35-F1
#
_cell.length_a   1.000
_cell.length_b   1.000
_cell.length_c   1.000
_cell.angle_alpha   90.00
_cell.angle_beta   90.00
_cell.angle_gamma   90.00
#
_symmetry.space_group_name_H-M   'P 1'
#
loop_
_entity.id
_entity.type
_entity.pdbx_description
1 polymer ?
#
loop_
_entity_poly.entity_id
_entity_poly.type
_entity_poly.pdbx_seq_one_letter_code
_entity_poly.pdbx_strand_id
1 'polypeptide(L)' 'METGLTLQEYLSLQLSEILSSLNRWGAGLALGHEPNEDELAHYYVACGASDRFRQTHPRCDA' A
#
# COMPACT_ATOMS: atom_id res chain seq x y z
N MET A 1 13.07 9.80 -21.29
CA MET A 1 13.30 8.69 -20.35
C MET A 1 11.94 8.32 -19.81
N GLU A 2 11.49 7.09 -20.00
CA GLU A 2 10.29 6.60 -19.31
C GLU A 2 10.61 6.52 -17.82
N THR A 3 10.01 7.39 -17.02
CA THR A 3 10.29 7.57 -15.59
C THR A 3 9.32 6.78 -14.71
N GLY A 4 8.88 5.60 -15.17
CA GLY A 4 7.90 4.77 -14.47
C GLY A 4 8.51 3.53 -13.83
N LEU A 5 7.79 2.96 -12.87
CA LEU A 5 8.12 1.66 -12.30
C LEU A 5 7.65 0.53 -13.21
N THR A 6 8.43 -0.54 -13.31
CA THR A 6 7.91 -1.81 -13.85
C THR A 6 6.77 -2.34 -12.96
N LEU A 7 5.96 -3.25 -13.49
CA LEU A 7 4.89 -3.87 -12.71
C LEU A 7 5.43 -4.56 -11.44
N GLN A 8 6.56 -5.25 -11.55
CA GLN A 8 7.16 -5.94 -10.41
C GLN A 8 7.59 -4.96 -9.32
N GLU A 9 8.28 -3.88 -9.69
CA GLU A 9 8.71 -2.85 -8.73
C GLU A 9 7.50 -2.16 -8.08
N TYR A 10 6.47 -1.85 -8.87
CA TYR A 10 5.23 -1.24 -8.37
C TYR A 10 4.56 -2.13 -7.32
N LEU A 11 4.39 -3.43 -7.60
CA LEU A 11 3.76 -4.36 -6.68
C LEU A 11 4.61 -4.60 -5.43
N SER A 12 5.94 -4.71 -5.57
CA SER A 12 6.84 -4.88 -4.43
C SER A 12 6.82 -3.67 -3.49
N LEU A 13 6.79 -2.45 -4.04
CA LEU A 13 6.69 -1.22 -3.25
C LEU A 13 5.33 -1.11 -2.58
N GLN A 14 4.23 -1.41 -3.28
CA GLN A 14 2.89 -1.36 -2.71
C GLN A 14 2.72 -2.35 -1.55
N LEU A 15 3.22 -3.58 -1.73
CA LEU A 15 3.19 -4.60 -0.68
C LEU A 15 4.01 -4.17 0.54
N SER A 16 5.16 -3.53 0.32
CA SER A 16 5.99 -3.00 1.42
C SER A 16 5.27 -1.91 2.22
N GLU A 17 4.45 -1.07 1.57
CA GLU A 17 3.64 -0.06 2.27
C GLU A 17 2.48 -0.69 3.05
N ILE A 18 1.79 -1.69 2.46
CA ILE A 18 0.72 -2.45 3.13
C ILE A 18 1.24 -3.11 4.41
N LEU A 19 2.42 -3.74 4.35
CA LEU A 19 3.01 -4.46 5.48
C LEU A 19 3.80 -3.55 6.43
N SER A 20 3.84 -2.24 6.18
CA SER A 20 4.61 -1.30 6.98
C SER A 20 4.07 -1.15 8.41
N SER A 21 4.97 -0.86 9.35
CA SER A 21 4.59 -0.58 10.75
C SER A 21 3.61 0.60 10.88
N LEU A 22 3.66 1.56 9.95
CA LEU A 22 2.75 2.71 9.93
C LEU A 22 1.33 2.27 9.53
N ASN A 23 1.18 1.46 8.48
CA ASN A 23 -0.12 0.93 8.10
C ASN A 23 -0.68 0.02 9.20
N ARG A 24 0.18 -0.80 9.82
CA ARG A 24 -0.16 -1.66 10.97
C ARG A 24 -0.65 -0.87 12.17
N TRP A 25 0.04 0.21 12.54
CA TRP A 25 -0.42 1.08 13.61
C TRP A 25 -1.78 1.72 13.31
N GLY A 26 -1.96 2.27 12.08
CA GLY A 26 -3.23 2.88 11.68
C GLY A 26 -4.39 1.89 11.66
N ALA A 27 -4.18 0.70 11.10
CA ALA A 27 -5.15 -0.39 11.09
C ALA A 27 -5.48 -0.84 12.52
N GLY A 28 -4.48 -0.98 13.40
CA GLY A 28 -4.71 -1.38 14.78
C GLY A 28 -5.54 -0.36 15.57
N LEU A 29 -5.34 0.94 15.33
CA LEU A 29 -6.20 1.97 15.91
C LEU A 29 -7.64 1.92 15.38
N ALA A 30 -7.81 1.65 14.08
CA ALA A 30 -9.13 1.59 13.46
C ALA A 30 -9.94 0.35 13.86
N LEU A 31 -9.26 -0.80 14.04
CA LEU A 31 -9.87 -2.10 14.32
C LEU A 31 -9.98 -2.40 15.82
N GLY A 32 -9.10 -1.81 16.65
CA GLY A 32 -9.06 -2.04 18.09
C GLY A 32 -8.27 -3.29 18.52
N HIS A 33 -7.52 -3.91 17.62
CA HIS A 33 -6.65 -5.06 17.88
C HIS A 33 -5.43 -5.08 16.97
N GLU A 34 -4.50 -6.01 17.21
CA GLU A 34 -3.33 -6.21 16.33
C GLU A 34 -3.77 -6.86 15.00
N PRO A 35 -3.67 -6.17 13.85
CA PRO A 35 -4.22 -6.66 12.59
C PRO A 35 -3.36 -7.76 11.97
N ASN A 36 -4.02 -8.73 11.34
CA ASN A 36 -3.36 -9.68 10.44
C ASN A 36 -3.12 -9.07 9.05
N GLU A 37 -2.40 -9.77 8.18
CA GLU A 37 -2.01 -9.25 6.85
C GLU A 37 -3.22 -8.94 5.94
N ASP A 38 -4.29 -9.73 6.02
CA ASP A 38 -5.51 -9.49 5.24
C ASP A 38 -6.23 -8.22 5.71
N GLU A 39 -6.28 -8.00 7.03
CA GLU A 39 -6.83 -6.78 7.63
C GLU A 39 -6.00 -5.55 7.27
N LEU A 40 -4.67 -5.68 7.21
CA LEU A 40 -3.78 -4.61 6.74
C LEU A 40 -4.09 -4.22 5.29
N ALA A 41 -4.25 -5.22 4.41
CA ALA A 41 -4.58 -4.98 3.00
C ALA A 41 -5.95 -4.31 2.85
N HIS A 42 -6.96 -4.80 3.56
CA HIS A 42 -8.29 -4.19 3.56
C HIS A 42 -8.28 -2.75 4.08
N TYR A 43 -7.63 -2.51 5.22
CA TYR A 43 -7.53 -1.17 5.78
C TYR A 43 -6.78 -0.23 4.82
N TYR A 44 -5.68 -0.67 4.22
CA TYR A 44 -4.87 0.11 3.27
C TYR A 44 -5.69 0.59 2.07
N VAL A 45 -6.59 -0.26 1.55
CA VAL A 45 -7.53 0.13 0.50
C VAL A 45 -8.61 1.07 1.05
N ALA A 46 -9.23 0.71 2.18
CA ALA A 46 -10.36 1.44 2.76
C ALA A 46 -10.00 2.87 3.21
N CYS A 47 -8.77 3.10 3.68
CA CYS A 47 -8.30 4.43 4.09
C CYS A 47 -7.77 5.29 2.92
N GLY A 48 -7.82 4.79 1.68
CA GLY A 48 -7.39 5.51 0.48
C GLY A 48 -5.88 5.53 0.24
N ALA A 49 -5.10 4.75 1.01
CA ALA A 49 -3.65 4.69 0.83
C ALA A 49 -3.27 4.10 -0.54
N SER A 50 -4.05 3.14 -1.05
CA SER A 50 -3.86 2.58 -2.39
C SER A 50 -3.97 3.61 -3.53
N ASP A 51 -4.94 4.53 -3.44
CA ASP A 51 -5.12 5.61 -4.40
C ASP A 51 -4.00 6.65 -4.31
N ARG A 52 -3.59 6.99 -3.08
CA ARG A 52 -2.43 7.86 -2.86
C ARG A 52 -1.17 7.26 -3.47
N PHE A 53 -0.93 5.97 -3.23
CA PHE A 53 0.24 5.27 -3.77
C PHE A 53 0.27 5.31 -5.30
N ARG A 54 -0.87 5.08 -5.96
CA ARG A 54 -1.00 5.20 -7.41
C ARG A 54 -0.68 6.59 -7.95
N GLN A 55 -1.06 7.65 -7.23
CA GLN A 55 -0.76 9.03 -7.62
C GLN A 55 0.72 9.39 -7.46
N THR A 56 1.42 8.77 -6.51
CA THR A 56 2.82 9.09 -6.19
C THR A 56 3.83 8.17 -6.87
N HIS A 57 3.40 7.02 -7.41
CA HIS A 57 4.25 6.03 -8.07
C HIS A 57 3.74 5.75 -9.49
N PRO A 58 4.15 6.52 -10.51
CA PRO A 58 3.76 6.24 -11.89
C PRO A 58 4.35 4.90 -12.36
N ARG A 59 3.54 4.12 -13.09
CA ARG A 59 4.00 2.91 -13.76
C ARG A 59 4.57 3.26 -15.14
N CYS A 60 5.51 2.45 -15.63
CA CYS A 60 5.72 2.38 -17.07
C CYS A 60 4.48 1.71 -17.65
N ASP A 61 3.73 2.46 -18.45
CA ASP A 61 2.69 1.87 -19.27
C ASP A 61 3.40 0.98 -20.30
N ALA A 62 3.00 -0.30 -20.36
CA ALA A 62 3.46 -1.23 -21.39
C ALA A 62 2.72 -1.00 -22.70
#